data_AF-L8P2F8-F1
#
_entry.id   AF-L8P2F8-F1
#
_cell.length_a   1.000
_cell.length_b   1.000
_cell.length_c   1.000
_cell.angle_alpha   90.00
_cell.angle_beta   90.00
_cell.angle_gamma   90.00
#
_symmetry.space_group_name_H-M   'P 1'
#
loop_
_entity.id
_entity.type
_entity.pdbx_description
1 polymer ?
#
loop_
_entity_poly.entity_id
_entity_poly.type
_entity_poly.pdbx_seq_one_letter_code
_entity_poly.pdbx_strand_id
1 'polypeptide(L)'
;MRALYRERRLVAVPEGDPLVRRAAVRLADLADRPVVLCATAATTTGLWPEGQRPRTVEVANVDEWLTVIATGDAVGVTAEATEHSHPHPGVRYLPLADAPPVTVRLAWPRVATHPATRTFLDHVRRTTGAVRAQA
;
A
#
# COMPACT_ATOMS: atom_id res chain seq x y z
N MET A 1 -1.07 -18.36 9.90
CA MET A 1 -1.17 -17.40 8.78
C MET A 1 -0.61 -18.03 7.50
N ARG A 2 -1.02 -17.55 6.32
CA ARG A 2 -0.58 -18.02 5.00
C ARG A 2 -0.55 -16.87 3.99
N ALA A 3 0.43 -16.85 3.10
CA ALA A 3 0.48 -15.90 1.99
C ALA A 3 -0.60 -16.23 0.94
N LEU A 4 -1.32 -15.21 0.48
CA LEU A 4 -2.34 -15.32 -0.55
C LEU A 4 -1.79 -14.89 -1.90
N TYR A 5 -1.51 -13.61 -2.05
CA TYR A 5 -0.97 -13.00 -3.26
C TYR A 5 -0.06 -11.82 -2.90
N ARG A 6 0.53 -11.20 -3.92
CA ARG A 6 1.40 -10.04 -3.79
C ARG A 6 0.77 -8.86 -4.52
N GLU A 7 0.81 -7.70 -3.89
CA GLU A 7 0.35 -6.43 -4.44
C GLU A 7 1.55 -5.59 -4.79
N ARG A 8 1.47 -4.90 -5.93
CA ARG A 8 2.46 -3.87 -6.26
C ARG A 8 2.34 -2.72 -5.27
N ARG A 9 3.41 -1.92 -5.17
CA ARG A 9 3.37 -0.68 -4.42
C ARG A 9 3.04 0.47 -5.35
N LEU A 10 2.24 1.39 -4.83
CA LEU A 10 1.90 2.65 -5.48
C LEU A 10 2.42 3.80 -4.62
N VAL A 11 2.70 4.92 -5.27
CA VAL A 11 2.91 6.23 -4.65
C VAL A 11 1.62 7.00 -4.77
N ALA A 12 1.11 7.52 -3.65
CA ALA A 12 0.03 8.48 -3.64
C ALA A 12 0.59 9.89 -3.57
N VAL A 13 0.20 10.73 -4.53
CA VAL A 13 0.63 12.11 -4.67
C VAL A 13 -0.57 13.03 -4.84
N PRO A 14 -0.45 14.33 -4.56
CA PRO A 14 -1.50 15.31 -4.88
C PRO A 14 -1.85 15.29 -6.38
N GLU A 15 -3.10 15.59 -6.74
CA GLU A 15 -3.57 15.59 -8.14
C GLU A 15 -2.69 16.45 -9.09
N GLY A 16 -2.20 17.59 -8.59
CA GLY A 16 -1.36 18.52 -9.35
C GLY A 16 0.15 18.23 -9.29
N ASP A 17 0.57 17.12 -8.68
CA ASP A 17 1.99 16.84 -8.46
C ASP A 17 2.77 16.64 -9.79
N PRO A 18 3.98 17.20 -9.93
CA PRO A 18 4.80 17.00 -11.13
C PRO A 18 5.07 15.53 -11.49
N LEU A 19 5.07 14.63 -10.50
CA LEU A 19 5.27 13.19 -10.70
C LEU A 19 4.12 12.53 -11.47
N VAL A 20 2.94 13.14 -11.52
CA VAL A 20 1.78 12.60 -12.26
C VAL A 20 2.07 12.44 -13.75
N ARG A 21 3.04 13.17 -14.31
CA ARG A 21 3.48 13.04 -15.70
C ARG A 21 4.42 11.85 -15.95
N ARG A 22 4.87 11.16 -14.91
CA ARG A 22 5.79 10.02 -15.03
C ARG A 22 4.99 8.72 -15.15
N ALA A 23 5.47 7.80 -15.99
CA ALA A 23 4.88 6.47 -16.11
C ALA A 23 5.06 5.60 -14.84
N ALA A 24 6.14 5.85 -14.10
CA ALA A 24 6.41 5.24 -12.79
C ALA A 24 7.32 6.15 -11.96
N VAL A 25 7.28 5.97 -10.65
CA VAL A 25 8.06 6.70 -9.64
C VAL A 25 9.07 5.74 -9.00
N ARG A 26 10.17 6.29 -8.51
CA ARG A 26 11.19 5.57 -7.74
C ARG A 26 11.25 6.03 -6.30
N LEU A 27 11.74 5.20 -5.39
CA LEU A 27 11.94 5.56 -3.98
C LEU A 27 12.82 6.80 -3.82
N ALA A 28 13.86 6.93 -4.66
CA ALA A 28 14.75 8.09 -4.68
C ALA A 28 14.02 9.40 -5.04
N ASP A 29 12.95 9.36 -5.84
CA ASP A 29 12.14 10.55 -6.15
C ASP A 29 11.37 11.09 -4.93
N LEU A 30 11.26 10.28 -3.87
CA LEU A 30 10.54 10.61 -2.65
C LEU A 30 11.48 11.00 -1.49
N ALA A 31 12.80 10.79 -1.63
CA ALA A 31 13.76 10.91 -0.53
C ALA A 31 13.83 12.35 0.05
N ASP A 32 13.65 13.36 -0.80
CA ASP A 32 13.69 14.77 -0.38
C ASP A 32 12.30 15.35 -0.02
N ARG A 33 11.29 14.49 0.06
CA ARG A 33 9.90 14.89 0.30
C ARG A 33 9.40 14.43 1.67
N PRO A 34 8.47 15.15 2.31
CA PRO A 34 7.73 14.60 3.44
C PRO A 34 6.93 13.37 2.98
N VAL A 35 7.12 12.25 3.67
CA VAL A 35 6.36 11.02 3.43
C VAL A 35 5.43 10.74 4.60
N VAL A 36 4.12 10.71 4.34
CA VAL A 36 3.12 10.36 5.35
C VAL A 36 2.96 8.84 5.45
N LEU A 37 3.11 8.32 6.66
CA LEU A 37 2.96 6.91 6.99
C LEU A 37 1.64 6.72 7.76
N CYS A 38 0.83 5.78 7.30
CA CYS A 38 -0.37 5.38 8.01
C CYS A 38 -0.05 4.25 8.99
N ALA A 39 -0.42 4.41 10.26
CA ALA A 39 -0.14 3.42 11.32
C ALA A 39 -0.72 2.02 11.04
N THR A 40 -1.75 1.92 10.19
CA THR A 40 -2.38 0.66 9.80
C THR A 40 -1.81 0.05 8.52
N ALA A 41 -0.88 0.74 7.84
CA ALA A 41 -0.31 0.31 6.56
C ALA A 41 0.98 -0.53 6.73
N ALA A 42 1.29 -1.33 5.72
CA ALA A 42 2.52 -2.14 5.66
C ALA A 42 3.74 -1.36 5.13
N THR A 43 3.67 -0.03 5.04
CA THR A 43 4.74 0.83 4.53
C THR A 43 5.53 1.41 5.69
N THR A 44 6.85 1.31 5.62
CA THR A 44 7.77 1.87 6.63
C THR A 44 8.95 2.55 5.94
N THR A 45 9.70 3.36 6.68
CA THR A 45 10.96 3.97 6.19
C THR A 45 12.04 2.95 5.83
N GLY A 46 11.89 1.69 6.24
CA GLY A 46 12.77 0.59 5.87
C GLY A 46 12.74 0.23 4.38
N LEU A 47 11.83 0.81 3.59
CA LEU A 47 11.85 0.68 2.12
C LEU A 47 13.01 1.43 1.48
N TRP A 48 13.47 2.53 2.08
CA TRP A 48 14.57 3.32 1.56
C TRP A 48 15.91 2.80 2.07
N PRO A 49 16.98 2.84 1.25
CA PRO A 49 18.34 2.60 1.70
C PRO A 49 18.71 3.50 2.87
N GLU A 50 19.62 3.02 3.72
CA GLU A 50 20.19 3.84 4.78
C GLU A 50 20.86 5.10 4.21
N GLY A 51 20.61 6.25 4.84
CA GLY A 51 21.05 7.56 4.34
C GLY A 51 20.14 8.22 3.29
N GLN A 52 19.14 7.51 2.75
CA GLN A 52 18.16 8.04 1.78
C GLN A 52 16.73 8.03 2.31
N ARG A 53 16.55 7.91 3.63
CA ARG A 53 15.23 7.87 4.25
C ARG A 53 14.63 9.28 4.24
N PRO A 54 13.38 9.43 3.76
CA PRO A 54 12.70 10.72 3.78
C PRO A 54 12.34 11.14 5.21
N ARG A 55 12.01 12.42 5.37
CA ARG A 55 11.32 12.88 6.58
C ARG A 55 9.91 12.29 6.60
N THR A 56 9.45 11.84 7.76
CA THR A 56 8.14 11.21 7.88
C THR A 56 7.21 11.90 8.87
N VAL A 57 5.92 11.81 8.57
CA VAL A 57 4.82 12.16 9.47
C VAL A 57 3.94 10.92 9.62
N GLU A 58 3.52 10.60 10.84
CA GLU A 58 2.63 9.48 11.09
C GLU A 58 1.20 9.96 11.32
N VAL A 59 0.24 9.22 10.76
CA VAL A 59 -1.21 9.48 10.89
C VAL A 59 -1.93 8.21 11.31
N ALA A 60 -3.09 8.37 11.95
CA ALA A 60 -3.75 7.26 12.62
C ALA A 60 -4.49 6.32 11.64
N ASN A 61 -4.97 6.85 10.51
CA ASN A 61 -5.82 6.12 9.59
C ASN A 61 -5.68 6.61 8.13
N VAL A 62 -6.36 5.92 7.22
CA VAL A 62 -6.30 6.17 5.79
C VAL A 62 -6.96 7.49 5.37
N ASP A 63 -8.01 7.94 6.06
CA ASP A 63 -8.71 9.18 5.71
C ASP A 63 -7.84 10.41 6.01
N GLU A 64 -7.16 10.40 7.16
CA GLU A 64 -6.18 11.41 7.53
C GLU A 64 -4.98 11.38 6.58
N TRP A 65 -4.50 10.17 6.24
CA TRP A 65 -3.43 9.98 5.25
C TRP A 65 -3.79 10.56 3.88
N LEU A 66 -5.01 10.32 3.39
CA LEU A 66 -5.51 10.89 2.14
C LEU A 66 -5.63 12.42 2.22
N THR A 67 -6.11 12.94 3.35
CA THR A 67 -6.27 14.37 3.56
C THR A 67 -4.92 15.09 3.47
N VAL A 68 -3.90 14.59 4.18
CA VAL A 68 -2.54 15.16 4.18
C VAL A 68 -1.90 15.13 2.79
N ILE A 69 -2.18 14.10 1.99
CA ILE A 69 -1.68 14.04 0.61
C ILE A 69 -2.45 15.02 -0.28
N ALA A 70 -3.77 15.07 -0.16
CA ALA A 70 -4.60 15.94 -0.99
C ALA A 70 -4.32 17.44 -0.75
N THR A 71 -3.91 17.84 0.46
CA THR A 71 -3.52 19.22 0.78
C THR A 71 -2.15 19.61 0.22
N GLY A 72 -1.35 18.64 -0.25
CA GLY A 72 -0.01 18.90 -0.80
C GLY A 72 1.11 18.85 0.23
N ASP A 73 0.82 18.52 1.49
CA ASP A 73 1.79 18.58 2.59
C ASP A 73 2.77 17.41 2.58
N ALA A 74 2.35 16.25 2.05
CA ALA A 74 3.19 15.07 1.94
C ALA A 74 2.80 14.17 0.75
N VAL A 75 3.62 13.15 0.51
CA VAL A 75 3.29 12.01 -0.36
C VAL A 75 3.22 10.72 0.44
N GLY A 76 2.61 9.69 -0.10
CA GLY A 76 2.50 8.40 0.57
C GLY A 76 2.94 7.23 -0.30
N VAL A 77 3.31 6.12 0.32
CA VAL A 77 3.53 4.83 -0.36
C VAL A 77 2.55 3.82 0.20
N THR A 78 1.82 3.12 -0.67
CA THR A 78 0.79 2.16 -0.28
C THR A 78 0.78 0.92 -1.17
N ALA A 79 -0.06 -0.05 -0.85
CA ALA A 79 -0.34 -1.21 -1.70
C ALA A 79 -1.44 -0.88 -2.74
N GLU A 80 -1.41 -1.58 -3.87
CA GLU A 80 -2.33 -1.37 -5.01
C GLU A 80 -3.82 -1.41 -4.64
N ALA A 81 -4.22 -2.20 -3.65
CA ALA A 81 -5.63 -2.27 -3.23
C ALA A 81 -6.17 -0.96 -2.65
N THR A 82 -5.30 -0.09 -2.11
CA THR A 82 -5.72 1.18 -1.51
C THR A 82 -6.36 2.11 -2.54
N GLU A 83 -5.83 2.15 -3.77
CA GLU A 83 -6.41 2.95 -4.86
C GLU A 83 -7.88 2.62 -5.11
N HIS A 84 -8.22 1.33 -5.06
CA HIS A 84 -9.57 0.84 -5.34
C HIS A 84 -10.49 0.99 -4.13
N SER A 85 -9.95 0.82 -2.91
CA SER A 85 -10.73 0.81 -1.67
C SER A 85 -10.98 2.20 -1.10
N HIS A 86 -10.04 3.14 -1.34
CA HIS A 86 -10.08 4.50 -0.83
C HIS A 86 -9.71 5.50 -1.94
N PRO A 87 -10.54 5.61 -2.99
CA PRO A 87 -10.35 6.62 -4.03
C PRO A 87 -10.55 8.02 -3.42
N HIS A 88 -9.73 8.98 -3.84
CA HIS A 88 -9.85 10.37 -3.40
C HIS A 88 -9.59 11.32 -4.58
N PRO A 89 -10.47 12.31 -4.87
CA PRO A 89 -10.36 13.14 -6.07
C PRO A 89 -9.14 14.07 -6.10
N GLY A 90 -8.53 14.33 -4.94
CA GLY A 90 -7.31 15.12 -4.81
C GLY A 90 -6.01 14.30 -4.83
N VAL A 91 -6.08 12.99 -5.06
CA VAL A 91 -4.92 12.08 -4.97
C VAL A 91 -4.80 11.23 -6.22
N ARG A 92 -3.59 11.18 -6.78
CA ARG A 92 -3.21 10.24 -7.84
C ARG A 92 -2.34 9.13 -7.29
N TYR A 93 -2.64 7.92 -7.74
CA TYR A 93 -1.81 6.75 -7.47
C TYR A 93 -0.93 6.44 -8.69
N LEU A 94 0.38 6.31 -8.46
CA LEU A 94 1.39 6.09 -9.49
C LEU A 94 2.19 4.82 -9.17
N PRO A 95 2.56 3.98 -10.16
CA PRO A 95 3.38 2.79 -9.90
C PRO A 95 4.74 3.12 -9.25
N LEU A 96 5.12 2.39 -8.20
CA LEU A 96 6.46 2.46 -7.60
C LEU A 96 7.34 1.33 -8.14
N ALA A 97 8.35 1.66 -8.93
CA ALA A 97 9.06 0.70 -9.77
C ALA A 97 10.15 -0.11 -9.03
N ASP A 98 10.77 0.46 -8.01
CA ASP A 98 11.99 -0.05 -7.38
C ASP A 98 11.79 -0.45 -5.90
N ALA A 99 10.57 -0.80 -5.52
CA ALA A 99 10.23 -1.28 -4.18
C ALA A 99 9.66 -2.71 -4.20
N PRO A 100 9.98 -3.56 -3.20
CA PRO A 100 9.42 -4.89 -3.12
C PRO A 100 7.90 -4.85 -2.92
N PRO A 101 7.15 -5.79 -3.54
CA PRO A 101 5.69 -5.84 -3.41
C PRO A 101 5.27 -6.18 -1.97
N VAL A 102 4.03 -5.82 -1.62
CA VAL A 102 3.41 -6.17 -0.34
C VAL A 102 2.83 -7.57 -0.43
N THR A 103 3.12 -8.44 0.53
CA THR A 103 2.51 -9.78 0.57
C THR A 103 1.24 -9.76 1.41
N VAL A 104 0.09 -9.98 0.79
CA VAL A 104 -1.19 -10.14 1.49
C VAL A 104 -1.21 -11.52 2.15
N ARG A 105 -1.53 -11.54 3.45
CA ARG A 105 -1.56 -12.76 4.25
C ARG A 105 -2.91 -12.94 4.90
N LEU A 106 -3.41 -14.18 4.85
CA LEU A 106 -4.54 -14.59 5.65
C LEU A 106 -4.04 -15.07 7.01
N ALA A 107 -4.55 -14.47 8.08
CA ALA A 107 -4.29 -14.90 9.46
C ALA A 107 -5.58 -15.46 10.07
N TRP A 108 -5.42 -16.48 10.91
CA TRP A 108 -6.51 -17.10 11.66
C TRP A 108 -5.94 -17.65 12.98
N PRO A 109 -6.77 -17.77 14.04
CA PRO A 109 -6.35 -18.37 15.30
C PRO A 109 -5.80 -19.78 15.11
N ARG A 110 -4.77 -20.15 15.87
CA ARG A 110 -4.18 -21.51 15.81
C ARG A 110 -5.20 -22.58 16.14
N VAL A 111 -6.05 -22.30 17.13
CA VAL A 111 -7.22 -23.12 17.47
C VAL A 111 -8.44 -22.43 16.88
N ALA A 112 -9.14 -23.10 15.97
CA ALA A 112 -10.30 -22.53 15.30
C ALA A 112 -11.39 -22.18 16.33
N THR A 113 -11.79 -20.92 16.36
CA THR A 113 -12.84 -20.42 17.25
C THR A 113 -14.24 -20.52 16.65
N HIS A 114 -14.34 -20.83 15.35
CA HIS A 114 -15.61 -20.96 14.62
C HIS A 114 -15.59 -22.20 13.72
N PRO A 115 -16.67 -23.02 13.68
CA PRO A 115 -16.73 -24.27 12.90
C PRO A 115 -16.51 -24.04 11.39
N ALA A 116 -16.95 -22.88 10.85
CA ALA A 116 -16.76 -22.54 9.44
C ALA A 116 -15.32 -22.14 9.05
N THR A 117 -14.37 -22.09 9.99
CA THR A 117 -12.98 -21.68 9.71
C THR A 117 -12.37 -22.49 8.56
N ARG A 118 -12.53 -23.81 8.56
CA ARG A 118 -11.98 -24.68 7.50
C ARG A 118 -12.62 -24.36 6.14
N THR A 119 -13.95 -24.29 6.10
CA THR A 119 -14.72 -23.96 4.89
C THR A 119 -14.30 -22.62 4.30
N PHE A 120 -14.09 -21.60 5.14
CA PHE A 120 -13.63 -20.29 4.69
C PHE A 120 -12.20 -20.35 4.13
N LEU A 121 -11.27 -21.03 4.82
CA LEU A 121 -9.89 -21.20 4.32
C LEU A 121 -9.87 -21.90 2.95
N ASP A 122 -10.72 -22.91 2.74
CA ASP A 122 -10.81 -23.63 1.47
C ASP A 122 -11.49 -22.78 0.38
N HIS A 123 -12.47 -21.96 0.73
CA HIS A 123 -13.05 -20.99 -0.19
C HIS A 123 -11.99 -19.97 -0.67
N VAL A 124 -11.29 -19.31 0.26
CA VAL A 124 -10.24 -18.32 -0.07
C VAL A 124 -9.14 -18.92 -0.95
N ARG A 125 -8.75 -20.18 -0.72
CA ARG A 125 -7.76 -20.88 -1.56
C ARG A 125 -8.20 -21.00 -3.01
N ARG A 126 -9.48 -21.29 -3.26
CA ARG A 126 -10.03 -21.43 -4.60
C ARG A 126 -10.12 -20.09 -5.33
N THR A 127 -10.61 -19.05 -4.66
CA THR A 127 -10.76 -17.71 -5.26
C THR A 127 -9.43 -17.01 -5.49
N THR A 128 -8.48 -17.08 -4.55
CA THR A 128 -7.15 -16.45 -4.74
C THR A 128 -6.24 -17.20 -5.71
N GLY A 129 -6.48 -18.50 -5.92
CA GLY A 129 -5.83 -19.26 -7.00
C GLY A 129 -6.22 -18.77 -8.41
N ALA A 130 -7.46 -18.30 -8.57
CA ALA A 130 -7.97 -17.76 -9.83
C ALA A 130 -7.45 -16.33 -10.13
N VAL A 131 -7.29 -15.48 -9.11
CA VAL A 131 -6.74 -14.12 -9.27
C VAL A 131 -5.29 -14.12 -9.80
N ARG A 132 -4.51 -15.18 -9.51
CA ARG A 132 -3.16 -15.37 -10.07
C ARG A 132 -3.12 -15.73 -11.55
N ALA A 133 -4.24 -16.17 -12.15
CA ALA A 133 -4.30 -16.56 -13.56
C ALA A 133 -4.76 -15.42 -14.49
N GLN A 134 -5.16 -14.26 -13.92
CA GLN A 134 -5.73 -13.12 -14.62
C GLN A 134 -4.89 -11.83 -14.52
N ALA A 135 -3.72 -11.89 -13.89
CA ALA A 135 -2.76 -10.79 -13.75
C ALA A 135 -1.40 -11.19 -14.35
#